data_AF-A0A9E0MMQ4-F1
#
_entry.id   AF-A0A9E0MMQ4-F1
#
_cell.length_a   1.000
_cell.length_b   1.000
_cell.length_c   1.000
_cell.angle_alpha   90.00
_cell.angle_beta   90.00
_cell.angle_gamma   90.00
#
_symmetry.space_group_name_H-M   'P 1'
#
loop_
_entity.id
_entity.type
_entity.pdbx_description
1 polymer ?
#
loop_
_entity_poly.entity_id
_entity_poly.type
_entity_poly.pdbx_seq_one_letter_code
_entity_poly.pdbx_strand_id
1 'polypeptide(L)'
;MSRAVGAAALAVAVAVAVGPACGIDPRSGDFRCDPGCPSDRTCVDGWCVLRPDAAVDAPPTDGRGCPSQCTSCTATTCTIDCNGAGSCASTVVCPDGWTCDVNCDGPNACAGGVRCDPGDACFIDCDGTGSCAGQIDCDTGRCDVTCGGTGSCAAGVECAASCRCETQCAASACGGGNDCPGPAQCEDNGECVAQAGVCRSC
;
A
#
# COMPACT_ATOMS: atom_id res chain seq x y z
N MET A 1 -76.07 2.56 -3.26
CA MET A 1 -75.83 1.59 -2.17
C MET A 1 -74.38 1.80 -1.72
N SER A 2 -74.04 2.93 -1.09
CA SER A 2 -74.13 3.19 0.35
C SER A 2 -73.39 2.16 1.19
N ARG A 3 -72.09 2.37 1.44
CA ARG A 3 -71.42 2.01 2.69
C ARG A 3 -70.33 3.01 3.04
N ALA A 4 -70.59 3.75 4.11
CA ALA A 4 -69.63 4.53 4.88
C ALA A 4 -69.00 3.64 5.98
N VAL A 5 -68.15 4.27 6.80
CA VAL A 5 -67.59 3.82 8.10
C VAL A 5 -66.26 3.04 7.96
N GLY A 6 -65.16 3.39 8.64
CA GLY A 6 -64.98 4.36 9.72
C GLY A 6 -63.50 4.59 10.03
N ALA A 7 -63.28 5.69 10.76
CA ALA A 7 -62.00 6.20 11.20
C ALA A 7 -61.44 5.43 12.41
N ALA A 8 -60.12 5.32 12.48
CA ALA A 8 -59.39 5.17 13.74
C ALA A 8 -57.95 5.67 13.55
N ALA A 9 -57.77 7.00 13.59
CA ALA A 9 -56.44 7.60 13.70
C ALA A 9 -56.00 7.51 15.16
N LEU A 10 -55.18 6.50 15.49
CA LEU A 10 -54.54 6.37 16.79
C LEU A 10 -53.43 7.43 16.90
N ALA A 11 -53.70 8.53 17.60
CA ALA A 11 -52.68 9.50 17.96
C ALA A 11 -51.86 8.94 19.15
N VAL A 12 -50.70 8.36 18.86
CA VAL A 12 -49.73 7.95 19.89
C VAL A 12 -48.94 9.20 20.30
N ALA A 13 -49.37 9.83 21.40
CA ALA A 13 -48.61 10.88 22.06
C ALA A 13 -47.43 10.26 22.82
N VAL A 14 -46.25 10.22 22.19
CA VAL A 14 -45.00 9.85 22.85
C VAL A 14 -44.57 11.02 23.73
N ALA A 15 -44.83 10.92 25.03
CA ALA A 15 -44.27 11.82 26.02
C ALA A 15 -42.77 11.46 26.20
N VAL A 16 -41.90 12.16 25.46
CA VAL A 16 -40.45 12.11 25.70
C VAL A 16 -40.18 12.87 27.00
N ALA A 17 -40.08 12.14 28.10
CA ALA A 17 -39.61 12.69 29.37
C ALA A 17 -38.13 13.06 29.21
N VAL A 18 -37.86 14.35 29.03
CA VAL A 18 -36.51 14.91 29.04
C VAL A 18 -36.01 14.87 30.48
N GLY A 19 -35.50 13.70 30.90
CA GLY A 19 -34.70 13.59 32.10
C GLY A 19 -33.42 14.43 31.95
N PRO A 20 -32.79 14.87 33.06
CA PRO A 20 -31.50 15.53 32.99
C PRO A 20 -30.51 14.55 32.35
N ALA A 21 -30.20 14.76 31.07
CA ALA A 21 -29.15 14.03 30.41
C ALA A 21 -27.87 14.34 31.20
N CYS A 22 -27.25 13.31 31.76
CA CYS A 22 -25.86 13.40 32.19
C CYS A 22 -25.05 13.67 30.93
N GLY A 23 -24.90 14.95 30.58
CA GLY A 23 -24.04 15.40 29.51
C GLY A 23 -22.63 15.08 29.95
N ILE A 24 -22.11 13.94 29.49
CA ILE A 24 -20.68 13.67 29.56
C ILE A 24 -20.06 14.71 28.62
N ASP A 25 -19.54 15.79 29.20
CA ASP A 25 -18.61 16.64 28.47
C ASP A 25 -17.31 15.83 28.37
N PRO A 26 -16.89 15.38 27.17
CA PRO A 26 -15.68 14.58 27.02
C PRO A 26 -14.41 15.39 27.37
N ARG A 27 -14.54 16.70 27.62
CA ARG A 27 -13.44 17.59 27.93
C ARG A 27 -13.10 17.54 29.42
N SER A 28 -11.87 17.11 29.73
CA SER A 28 -11.36 17.11 31.11
C SER A 28 -11.28 18.54 31.64
N GLY A 29 -11.86 18.78 32.83
CA GLY A 29 -11.78 20.06 33.55
C GLY A 29 -10.37 20.61 33.76
N ASP A 30 -9.35 19.75 33.68
CA ASP A 30 -7.93 20.09 33.77
C ASP A 30 -7.46 21.08 32.68
N PHE A 31 -8.24 21.23 31.60
CA PHE A 31 -7.92 22.15 30.51
C PHE A 31 -8.76 23.43 30.50
N ARG A 32 -9.52 23.76 31.56
CA ARG A 32 -10.29 25.00 31.60
C ARG A 32 -9.38 26.22 31.75
N CYS A 33 -9.77 27.34 31.14
CA CYS A 33 -9.01 28.60 31.19
C CYS A 33 -9.07 29.36 32.52
N ASP A 34 -9.31 28.69 33.65
CA ASP A 34 -9.50 29.33 34.95
C ASP A 34 -8.57 28.67 35.99
N PRO A 35 -7.55 29.38 36.52
CA PRO A 35 -7.32 30.83 36.44
C PRO A 35 -6.58 31.32 35.18
N GLY A 36 -6.22 30.43 34.25
CA GLY A 36 -5.53 30.77 33.00
C GLY A 36 -4.87 29.54 32.38
N CYS A 37 -4.38 29.68 31.15
CA CYS A 37 -3.65 28.60 30.48
C CYS A 37 -2.15 28.64 30.79
N PRO A 38 -1.46 27.49 30.83
CA PRO A 38 0.00 27.46 30.88
C PRO A 38 0.63 28.15 29.66
N SER A 39 1.90 28.53 29.75
CA SER A 39 2.57 29.40 28.75
C SER A 39 2.67 28.81 27.33
N ASP A 40 2.52 27.50 27.18
CA ASP A 40 2.53 26.75 25.92
C ASP A 40 1.14 26.64 25.26
N ARG A 41 0.11 27.24 25.87
CA ARG A 41 -1.28 27.14 25.43
C ARG A 41 -1.95 28.50 25.28
N THR A 42 -3.04 28.51 24.53
CA THR A 42 -3.93 29.66 24.34
C THR A 42 -5.35 29.24 24.74
N CYS A 43 -6.08 30.15 25.37
CA CYS A 43 -7.48 29.93 25.69
C CYS A 43 -8.34 30.09 24.42
N VAL A 44 -9.00 29.01 24.00
CA VAL A 44 -9.98 29.00 22.91
C VAL A 44 -11.27 28.37 23.44
N ASP A 45 -12.36 29.13 23.37
CA ASP A 45 -13.70 28.72 23.83
C ASP A 45 -13.75 28.17 25.28
N GLY A 46 -12.96 28.77 26.18
CA GLY A 46 -12.89 28.38 27.59
C GLY A 46 -11.99 27.17 27.88
N TRP A 47 -11.25 26.69 26.88
CA TRP A 47 -10.32 25.58 27.00
C TRP A 47 -8.90 25.93 26.53
N CYS A 48 -7.89 25.38 27.21
CA CYS A 48 -6.48 25.59 26.92
C CYS A 48 -5.99 24.64 25.81
N VAL A 49 -5.97 25.16 24.59
CA VAL A 49 -5.44 24.46 23.41
C VAL A 49 -3.98 24.84 23.17
N LEU A 50 -3.21 23.96 22.54
CA LEU A 50 -1.85 24.29 22.11
C LEU A 50 -1.88 25.52 21.19
N ARG A 51 -0.90 26.40 21.34
CA ARG A 51 -0.83 27.56 20.44
C ARG A 51 -0.61 27.09 19.00
N PRO A 52 -1.15 27.78 17.98
CA PRO A 52 -0.92 27.41 16.58
C PRO A 52 0.55 27.51 16.14
N ASP A 53 1.41 28.18 16.93
CA ASP A 53 2.87 28.23 16.79
C ASP A 53 3.61 27.28 17.73
N ALA A 54 2.92 26.61 18.66
CA ALA A 54 3.50 25.48 19.37
C ALA A 54 3.70 24.38 18.33
N ALA A 55 4.96 23.95 18.16
CA ALA A 55 5.26 22.75 17.39
C ALA A 55 4.27 21.68 17.83
N VAL A 56 3.46 21.19 16.89
CA VAL A 56 2.49 20.15 17.16
C VAL A 56 3.28 18.99 17.74
N ASP A 57 3.16 18.78 19.06
CA ASP A 57 3.73 17.62 19.78
C ASP A 57 2.88 16.37 19.49
N ALA A 58 2.42 16.26 18.24
CA ALA A 58 2.26 14.94 17.68
C ALA A 58 3.67 14.35 17.72
N PRO A 59 3.86 13.12 18.24
CA PRO A 59 5.12 12.43 18.06
C PRO A 59 5.54 12.62 16.59
N PRO A 60 6.81 13.00 16.32
CA PRO A 60 7.27 13.26 14.96
C PRO A 60 6.72 12.13 14.14
N THR A 61 5.83 12.42 13.18
CA THR A 61 5.07 11.40 12.47
C THR A 61 6.01 10.24 12.22
N ASP A 62 5.81 9.12 12.91
CA ASP A 62 6.70 7.97 12.77
C ASP A 62 6.69 7.46 11.32
N GLY A 63 5.77 7.99 10.49
CA GLY A 63 5.88 8.05 9.05
C GLY A 63 7.10 8.84 8.62
N ARG A 64 8.22 8.12 8.39
CA ARG A 64 9.07 8.43 7.24
C ARG A 64 8.13 8.83 6.10
N GLY A 65 8.25 10.07 5.64
CA GLY A 65 7.49 10.50 4.46
C GLY A 65 7.73 9.50 3.34
N CYS A 66 6.70 9.23 2.54
CA CYS A 66 6.83 8.28 1.45
C CYS A 66 8.05 8.64 0.58
N PRO A 67 8.90 7.66 0.24
CA PRO A 67 9.97 7.89 -0.72
C PRO A 67 9.41 8.51 -2.00
N SER A 68 10.17 9.42 -2.63
CA SER A 68 9.72 10.15 -3.83
C SER A 68 9.41 9.26 -5.04
N GLN A 69 9.89 8.02 -5.01
CA GLN A 69 9.68 7.00 -6.03
C GLN A 69 8.28 6.36 -5.92
N CYS A 70 7.66 6.42 -4.74
CA CYS A 70 6.37 5.78 -4.48
C CYS A 70 5.22 6.66 -4.94
N THR A 71 4.22 6.05 -5.57
CA THR A 71 2.91 6.69 -5.79
C THR A 71 2.17 6.83 -4.46
N SER A 72 2.27 5.81 -3.60
CA SER A 72 1.74 5.82 -2.24
C SER A 72 2.58 4.94 -1.31
N CYS A 73 2.44 5.08 0.01
CA CYS A 73 3.12 4.21 0.95
C CYS A 73 2.30 3.98 2.21
N THR A 74 2.51 2.82 2.84
CA THR A 74 1.92 2.49 4.15
C THR A 74 2.98 1.83 5.03
N ALA A 75 3.27 2.42 6.20
CA ALA A 75 4.35 2.00 7.09
C ALA A 75 5.71 1.88 6.37
N THR A 76 6.11 0.68 5.97
CA THR A 76 7.38 0.36 5.26
C THR A 76 7.15 -0.25 3.89
N THR A 77 5.93 -0.13 3.34
CA THR A 77 5.60 -0.57 1.98
C THR A 77 5.47 0.63 1.06
N CYS A 78 6.24 0.62 -0.02
CA CYS A 78 6.22 1.59 -1.12
C CYS A 78 5.44 0.97 -2.29
N THR A 79 4.35 1.62 -2.70
CA THR A 79 3.58 1.21 -3.87
C THR A 79 3.87 2.15 -5.04
N ILE A 80 4.22 1.58 -6.19
CA ILE A 80 4.56 2.27 -7.43
C ILE A 80 3.55 1.84 -8.51
N ASP A 81 2.55 2.69 -8.76
CA ASP A 81 1.48 2.41 -9.73
C ASP A 81 1.76 3.06 -11.09
N CYS A 82 1.96 2.23 -12.10
CA CYS A 82 2.29 2.58 -13.48
C CYS A 82 1.16 2.15 -14.44
N ASN A 83 -0.04 2.71 -14.22
CA ASN A 83 -1.27 2.28 -14.90
C ASN A 83 -1.47 2.93 -16.28
N GLY A 84 -0.69 3.97 -16.60
CA GLY A 84 -0.76 4.67 -17.89
C GLY A 84 0.09 4.00 -18.96
N ALA A 85 -0.31 4.11 -20.24
CA ALA A 85 0.52 3.64 -21.35
C ALA A 85 1.89 4.36 -21.35
N GLY A 86 2.98 3.59 -21.35
CA GLY A 86 4.34 4.10 -21.24
C GLY A 86 4.65 4.83 -19.93
N SER A 87 3.81 4.68 -18.91
CA SER A 87 4.11 5.25 -17.59
C SER A 87 5.31 4.53 -16.97
N CYS A 88 6.10 5.26 -16.18
CA CYS A 88 7.34 4.73 -15.61
C CYS A 88 8.26 4.10 -16.68
N ALA A 89 8.39 4.71 -17.88
CA ALA A 89 9.12 4.08 -18.99
C ALA A 89 10.61 3.78 -18.71
N SER A 90 11.23 4.54 -17.80
CA SER A 90 12.59 4.26 -17.31
C SER A 90 12.59 3.08 -16.33
N THR A 91 13.77 2.54 -16.00
CA THR A 91 13.88 1.50 -14.97
C THR A 91 13.29 1.99 -13.65
N VAL A 92 12.33 1.24 -13.10
CA VAL A 92 11.77 1.48 -11.77
C VAL A 92 12.78 0.99 -10.73
N VAL A 93 13.09 1.83 -9.75
CA VAL A 93 14.04 1.50 -8.69
C VAL A 93 13.33 1.61 -7.35
N CYS A 94 13.26 0.49 -6.63
CA CYS A 94 12.67 0.41 -5.31
C CYS A 94 13.54 1.16 -4.29
N PRO A 95 12.95 1.85 -3.30
CA PRO A 95 13.71 2.62 -2.32
C PRO A 95 14.28 1.73 -1.20
N ASP A 96 15.48 2.08 -0.73
CA ASP A 96 16.22 1.32 0.27
C ASP A 96 15.48 1.17 1.62
N GLY A 97 15.39 -0.05 2.12
CA GLY A 97 14.73 -0.39 3.38
C GLY A 97 13.21 -0.42 3.31
N TRP A 98 12.63 -0.60 2.13
CA TRP A 98 11.18 -0.67 1.91
C TRP A 98 10.80 -1.94 1.18
N THR A 99 9.69 -2.54 1.63
CA THR A 99 8.96 -3.48 0.79
C THR A 99 8.39 -2.73 -0.41
N CYS A 100 8.66 -3.23 -1.61
CA CYS A 100 8.29 -2.58 -2.85
C CYS A 100 7.17 -3.35 -3.55
N ASP A 101 6.12 -2.65 -3.94
CA ASP A 101 4.96 -3.18 -4.68
C ASP A 101 4.86 -2.37 -5.98
N VAL A 102 5.12 -3.01 -7.11
CA VAL A 102 5.24 -2.36 -8.42
C VAL A 102 4.17 -2.90 -9.36
N ASN A 103 3.21 -2.04 -9.72
CA ASN A 103 2.08 -2.39 -10.60
C ASN A 103 2.28 -1.75 -11.98
N CYS A 104 2.52 -2.57 -13.01
CA CYS A 104 2.80 -2.14 -14.37
C CYS A 104 1.66 -2.52 -15.33
N ASP A 105 0.44 -2.06 -15.03
CA ASP A 105 -0.79 -2.40 -15.77
C ASP A 105 -0.89 -1.72 -17.14
N GLY A 106 -0.21 -0.59 -17.32
CA GLY A 106 -0.24 0.17 -18.57
C GLY A 106 0.52 -0.55 -19.69
N PRO A 107 0.08 -0.45 -20.97
CA PRO A 107 0.88 -0.95 -22.09
C PRO A 107 2.26 -0.29 -22.14
N ASN A 108 3.32 -1.09 -22.20
CA ASN A 108 4.71 -0.66 -22.08
C ASN A 108 5.02 0.13 -20.78
N ALA A 109 4.24 -0.06 -19.71
CA ALA A 109 4.59 0.46 -18.40
C ALA A 109 5.87 -0.21 -17.89
N CYS A 110 6.71 0.53 -17.16
CA CYS A 110 7.96 -0.04 -16.62
C CYS A 110 8.87 -0.63 -17.70
N ALA A 111 8.81 -0.14 -18.96
CA ALA A 111 9.51 -0.75 -20.09
C ALA A 111 11.04 -0.85 -19.89
N GLY A 112 11.62 0.01 -19.04
CA GLY A 112 13.02 -0.05 -18.65
C GLY A 112 13.38 -1.15 -17.63
N GLY A 113 12.42 -1.97 -17.21
CA GLY A 113 12.60 -3.01 -16.18
C GLY A 113 12.38 -2.50 -14.77
N VAL A 114 12.62 -3.37 -13.79
CA VAL A 114 12.46 -3.09 -12.36
C VAL A 114 13.71 -3.56 -11.63
N ARG A 115 14.23 -2.76 -10.70
CA ARG A 115 15.32 -3.13 -9.80
C ARG A 115 14.85 -3.04 -8.35
N CYS A 116 14.83 -4.18 -7.69
CA CYS A 116 14.55 -4.31 -6.27
C CYS A 116 15.75 -3.86 -5.42
N ASP A 117 15.49 -3.44 -4.19
CA ASP A 117 16.56 -3.10 -3.25
C ASP A 117 17.15 -4.37 -2.60
N PRO A 118 18.46 -4.43 -2.33
CA PRO A 118 19.09 -5.57 -1.69
C PRO A 118 18.49 -5.93 -0.32
N GLY A 119 17.98 -7.15 -0.21
CA GLY A 119 17.48 -7.73 1.05
C GLY A 119 16.04 -7.41 1.40
N ASP A 120 15.37 -6.53 0.66
CA ASP A 120 13.96 -6.19 0.86
C ASP A 120 13.01 -7.06 0.04
N ALA A 121 11.74 -7.13 0.45
CA ALA A 121 10.71 -7.83 -0.31
C ALA A 121 10.22 -6.97 -1.49
N CYS A 122 10.08 -7.60 -2.65
CA CYS A 122 9.73 -6.95 -3.90
C CYS A 122 8.61 -7.76 -4.60
N PHE A 123 7.50 -7.11 -4.87
CA PHE A 123 6.34 -7.67 -5.57
C PHE A 123 6.16 -6.90 -6.86
N ILE A 124 6.12 -7.60 -7.99
CA ILE A 124 6.12 -6.99 -9.32
C ILE A 124 5.01 -7.63 -10.15
N ASP A 125 4.02 -6.83 -10.54
CA ASP A 125 2.92 -7.26 -11.41
C ASP A 125 3.03 -6.56 -12.78
N CYS A 126 3.31 -7.33 -13.81
CA CYS A 126 3.53 -6.89 -15.20
C CYS A 126 2.37 -7.34 -16.10
N ASP A 127 1.19 -6.77 -15.91
CA ASP A 127 -0.04 -7.15 -16.61
C ASP A 127 -0.24 -6.43 -17.95
N GLY A 128 0.37 -5.26 -18.13
CA GLY A 128 0.30 -4.51 -19.39
C GLY A 128 1.04 -5.22 -20.52
N THR A 129 0.55 -5.12 -21.76
CA THR A 129 1.29 -5.61 -22.94
C THR A 129 2.65 -4.93 -23.05
N GLY A 130 3.73 -5.71 -23.13
CA GLY A 130 5.11 -5.20 -23.15
C GLY A 130 5.52 -4.46 -21.86
N SER A 131 4.76 -4.61 -20.77
CA SER A 131 5.17 -4.09 -19.47
C SER A 131 6.43 -4.80 -18.97
N CYS A 132 7.28 -4.11 -18.22
CA CYS A 132 8.52 -4.71 -17.73
C CYS A 132 9.36 -5.37 -18.84
N ALA A 133 9.39 -4.79 -20.04
CA ALA A 133 10.09 -5.40 -21.19
C ALA A 133 11.61 -5.48 -20.97
N GLY A 134 12.17 -4.56 -20.18
CA GLY A 134 13.54 -4.61 -19.69
C GLY A 134 13.75 -5.66 -18.60
N GLN A 135 15.00 -5.84 -18.18
CA GLN A 135 15.36 -6.85 -17.18
C GLN A 135 14.73 -6.53 -15.82
N ILE A 136 14.17 -7.54 -15.16
CA ILE A 136 13.77 -7.48 -13.76
C ILE A 136 14.93 -8.02 -12.92
N ASP A 137 15.44 -7.20 -12.01
CA ASP A 137 16.56 -7.49 -11.12
C ASP A 137 16.05 -7.60 -9.68
N CYS A 138 15.94 -8.84 -9.19
CA CYS A 138 15.38 -9.16 -7.88
C CYS A 138 16.38 -8.99 -6.71
N ASP A 139 17.67 -8.77 -7.02
CA ASP A 139 18.76 -8.71 -6.06
C ASP A 139 18.72 -9.90 -5.05
N THR A 140 18.97 -9.65 -3.77
CA THR A 140 19.18 -10.65 -2.71
C THR A 140 17.95 -10.88 -1.83
N GLY A 141 16.91 -10.04 -1.97
CA GLY A 141 15.68 -10.10 -1.18
C GLY A 141 14.69 -11.14 -1.66
N ARG A 142 13.47 -11.13 -1.09
CA ARG A 142 12.35 -11.94 -1.61
C ARG A 142 11.78 -11.23 -2.83
N CYS A 143 11.57 -11.97 -3.91
CA CYS A 143 11.04 -11.44 -5.15
C CYS A 143 9.89 -12.31 -5.67
N ASP A 144 8.70 -11.73 -5.83
CA ASP A 144 7.58 -12.39 -6.48
C ASP A 144 7.23 -11.59 -7.74
N VAL A 145 7.26 -12.24 -8.90
CA VAL A 145 7.09 -11.59 -10.21
C VAL A 145 5.96 -12.26 -10.99
N THR A 146 4.92 -11.50 -11.31
CA THR A 146 3.84 -11.92 -12.18
C THR A 146 3.99 -11.26 -13.54
N CYS A 147 4.08 -12.06 -14.59
CA CYS A 147 4.20 -11.61 -15.97
C CYS A 147 2.94 -12.01 -16.74
N GLY A 148 1.86 -11.24 -16.59
CA GLY A 148 0.55 -11.53 -17.19
C GLY A 148 0.37 -11.02 -18.62
N GLY A 149 1.08 -9.95 -18.99
CA GLY A 149 0.96 -9.30 -20.29
C GLY A 149 1.68 -10.03 -21.43
N THR A 150 1.17 -9.94 -22.65
CA THR A 150 1.92 -10.45 -23.82
C THR A 150 3.25 -9.71 -23.97
N GLY A 151 4.35 -10.46 -24.02
CA GLY A 151 5.70 -9.90 -24.08
C GLY A 151 6.11 -9.11 -22.83
N SER A 152 5.40 -9.27 -21.70
CA SER A 152 5.88 -8.74 -20.43
C SER A 152 7.08 -9.54 -19.93
N CYS A 153 8.06 -8.93 -19.27
CA CYS A 153 9.27 -9.64 -18.83
C CYS A 153 10.07 -10.24 -20.00
N ALA A 154 10.04 -9.59 -21.18
CA ALA A 154 10.66 -10.09 -22.40
C ALA A 154 12.20 -10.25 -22.29
N ALA A 155 12.86 -9.43 -21.49
CA ALA A 155 14.29 -9.56 -21.21
C ALA A 155 14.62 -10.59 -20.11
N GLY A 156 13.62 -11.15 -19.44
CA GLY A 156 13.76 -12.14 -18.38
C GLY A 156 13.82 -11.56 -16.96
N VAL A 157 13.82 -12.49 -16.00
CA VAL A 157 13.88 -12.20 -14.55
C VAL A 157 15.19 -12.75 -13.98
N GLU A 158 15.99 -11.87 -13.37
CA GLU A 158 17.26 -12.20 -12.72
C GLU A 158 17.03 -12.48 -11.24
N CYS A 159 17.09 -13.76 -10.86
CA CYS A 159 16.81 -14.22 -9.50
C CYS A 159 17.96 -15.00 -8.85
N ALA A 160 19.13 -15.12 -9.49
CA ALA A 160 20.20 -16.00 -9.01
C ALA A 160 20.71 -15.64 -7.59
N ALA A 161 20.67 -14.35 -7.26
CA ALA A 161 21.08 -13.82 -5.96
C ALA A 161 19.97 -13.88 -4.89
N SER A 162 18.71 -14.00 -5.28
CA SER A 162 17.55 -13.83 -4.40
C SER A 162 17.51 -14.90 -3.30
N CYS A 163 17.09 -14.48 -2.10
CA CYS A 163 16.84 -15.40 -1.00
C CYS A 163 15.55 -16.21 -1.17
N ARG A 164 14.63 -15.76 -2.03
CA ARG A 164 13.41 -16.47 -2.44
C ARG A 164 12.87 -15.79 -3.70
N CYS A 165 12.75 -16.54 -4.79
CA CYS A 165 12.15 -16.03 -6.03
C CYS A 165 10.99 -16.91 -6.48
N GLU A 166 9.86 -16.27 -6.80
CA GLU A 166 8.68 -16.89 -7.39
C GLU A 166 8.33 -16.14 -8.67
N THR A 167 8.28 -16.84 -9.81
CA THR A 167 7.85 -16.24 -11.08
C THR A 167 6.61 -16.93 -11.62
N GLN A 168 5.68 -16.16 -12.16
CA GLN A 168 4.46 -16.66 -12.79
C GLN A 168 4.34 -16.04 -14.17
N CYS A 169 4.53 -16.85 -15.22
CA CYS A 169 4.62 -16.38 -16.59
C CYS A 169 3.39 -16.82 -17.39
N ALA A 170 2.61 -15.87 -17.88
CA ALA A 170 1.61 -16.18 -18.90
C ALA A 170 2.27 -16.69 -20.18
N ALA A 171 1.49 -17.37 -21.03
CA ALA A 171 1.96 -17.82 -22.33
C ALA A 171 2.51 -16.63 -23.13
N SER A 172 3.76 -16.70 -23.59
CA SER A 172 4.48 -15.66 -24.33
C SER A 172 4.86 -14.37 -23.56
N ALA A 173 4.77 -14.38 -22.23
CA ALA A 173 5.32 -13.31 -21.41
C ALA A 173 6.86 -13.39 -21.35
N CYS A 174 7.39 -14.38 -20.65
CA CYS A 174 8.80 -14.49 -20.28
C CYS A 174 9.71 -15.02 -21.40
N GLY A 175 9.81 -14.28 -22.50
CA GLY A 175 10.61 -14.67 -23.67
C GLY A 175 12.13 -14.75 -23.42
N GLY A 176 12.63 -14.03 -22.40
CA GLY A 176 14.04 -13.99 -22.02
C GLY A 176 14.48 -15.11 -21.08
N GLY A 177 13.53 -15.87 -20.52
CA GLY A 177 13.78 -16.86 -19.47
C GLY A 177 13.92 -16.26 -18.08
N ASN A 178 14.05 -17.13 -17.07
CA ASN A 178 14.25 -16.74 -15.68
C ASN A 178 15.56 -17.35 -15.17
N ASP A 179 16.45 -16.54 -14.57
CA ASP A 179 17.68 -17.02 -13.92
C ASP A 179 17.36 -17.40 -12.48
N CYS A 180 16.81 -18.60 -12.29
CA CYS A 180 16.33 -19.05 -10.99
C CYS A 180 17.47 -19.36 -10.00
N PRO A 181 17.26 -19.11 -8.70
CA PRO A 181 18.27 -19.42 -7.70
C PRO A 181 18.53 -20.93 -7.69
N GLY A 182 19.81 -21.32 -7.67
CA GLY A 182 20.16 -22.72 -7.51
C GLY A 182 19.70 -23.28 -6.14
N PRO A 183 19.44 -24.60 -6.03
CA PRO A 183 19.68 -25.63 -7.05
C PRO A 183 18.53 -25.80 -8.06
N ALA A 184 18.69 -26.64 -9.09
CA ALA A 184 17.74 -26.84 -10.19
C ALA A 184 16.32 -27.25 -9.77
N GLN A 185 16.11 -27.72 -8.52
CA GLN A 185 14.78 -27.95 -7.95
C GLN A 185 13.95 -26.67 -7.75
N CYS A 186 14.55 -25.50 -7.93
CA CYS A 186 13.90 -24.20 -7.84
C CYS A 186 13.41 -23.68 -9.19
N GLU A 187 13.51 -24.52 -10.23
CA GLU A 187 12.96 -24.27 -11.55
C GLU A 187 11.91 -25.34 -11.88
N ASP A 188 10.68 -24.93 -12.20
CA ASP A 188 9.62 -25.79 -12.71
C ASP A 188 9.05 -25.19 -14.01
N ASN A 189 9.18 -25.91 -15.12
CA ASN A 189 8.76 -25.46 -16.45
C ASN A 189 9.30 -24.08 -16.88
N GLY A 190 10.50 -23.71 -16.42
CA GLY A 190 11.11 -22.41 -16.68
C GLY A 190 10.63 -21.28 -15.77
N GLU A 191 9.78 -21.58 -14.78
CA GLU A 191 9.40 -20.66 -13.70
C GLU A 191 10.27 -20.91 -12.47
N CYS A 192 10.59 -19.84 -11.74
CA CYS A 192 11.24 -19.96 -10.45
C CYS A 192 10.20 -20.29 -9.40
N VAL A 193 10.42 -21.36 -8.65
CA VAL A 193 9.50 -21.81 -7.60
C VAL A 193 10.17 -21.70 -6.23
N ALA A 194 9.47 -21.07 -5.30
CA ALA A 194 9.88 -21.01 -3.91
C ALA A 194 9.50 -22.30 -3.18
N GLN A 195 10.46 -23.20 -2.96
CA GLN A 195 10.23 -24.41 -2.15
C GLN A 195 10.95 -24.33 -0.79
N ALA A 196 10.16 -24.27 0.29
CA ALA A 196 10.69 -24.22 1.64
C ALA A 196 11.65 -25.40 1.94
N GLY A 197 12.86 -25.08 2.38
CA GLY A 197 13.89 -26.07 2.75
C GLY A 197 14.64 -26.73 1.60
N VAL A 198 14.36 -26.35 0.34
CA VAL A 198 15.09 -26.83 -0.86
C VAL A 198 15.67 -25.66 -1.62
N CYS A 199 14.83 -24.68 -1.90
CA CYS A 199 15.23 -23.39 -2.44
C CYS A 199 15.63 -22.47 -1.30
N ARG A 200 16.49 -21.48 -1.58
CA ARG A 200 16.85 -20.46 -0.60
C ARG A 200 15.55 -19.95 0.06
N SER A 201 15.60 -19.79 1.37
CA SER A 201 14.45 -19.33 2.16
C SER A 201 14.89 -18.19 3.08
N CYS A 202 14.32 -17.03 2.81
CA CYS A 202 13.96 -16.01 3.77
C CYS A 202 12.44 -16.17 4.07
#